data_AF-A0A6B3F0H3-F1
#
_entry.id   AF-A0A6B3F0H3-F1
#
_cell.length_a   1.000
_cell.length_b   1.000
_cell.length_c   1.000
_cell.angle_alpha   90.00
_cell.angle_beta   90.00
_cell.angle_gamma   90.00
#
_symmetry.space_group_name_H-M   'P 1'
#
loop_
_entity.id
_entity.type
_entity.pdbx_description
1 polymer ?
#
loop_
_entity_poly.entity_id
_entity_poly.type
_entity_poly.pdbx_seq_one_letter_code
_entity_poly.pdbx_strand_id
1 'polypeptide(L)'
;CFYSPYEAAAWTVIGNRLRMTRAAAVKDELARTYGETLTVAGRERHAFPLPAVLRDLDPVPGVSAVKTERLHALAEAALDGRLDAAALRALP
;
A
#
# COMPACT_ATOMS: atom_id res chain seq x y z
N CYS A 1 -5.62 0.71 -10.86
CA CYS A 1 -4.38 -0.04 -11.13
C CYS A 1 -3.48 0.00 -9.91
N PHE A 2 -2.70 -1.07 -9.72
CA PHE A 2 -1.66 -1.24 -8.69
C PHE A 2 -0.42 -1.78 -9.40
N TYR A 3 0.76 -1.39 -8.95
CA TYR A 3 2.02 -1.71 -9.65
C TYR A 3 2.82 -2.85 -8.99
N SER A 4 2.34 -3.37 -7.85
CA SER A 4 2.94 -4.52 -7.15
C SER A 4 1.88 -5.37 -6.42
N PRO A 5 2.17 -6.66 -6.09
CA PRO A 5 1.30 -7.47 -5.25
C PRO A 5 1.06 -6.87 -3.87
N TYR A 6 2.10 -6.26 -3.28
CA TYR A 6 2.01 -5.51 -2.04
C TYR A 6 1.00 -4.36 -2.13
N GLU A 7 1.10 -3.50 -3.14
CA GLU A 7 0.16 -2.38 -3.32
C GLU A 7 -1.28 -2.89 -3.58
N ALA A 8 -1.42 -4.00 -4.31
CA ALA A 8 -2.72 -4.63 -4.56
C ALA A 8 -3.39 -5.12 -3.27
N ALA A 9 -2.62 -5.76 -2.39
CA ALA A 9 -3.09 -6.22 -1.09
C ALA A 9 -3.41 -5.04 -0.16
N ALA A 10 -2.57 -4.00 -0.14
CA ALA A 10 -2.83 -2.79 0.64
C ALA A 10 -4.13 -2.10 0.18
N TRP A 11 -4.33 -1.99 -1.15
CA TRP A 11 -5.57 -1.49 -1.74
C TRP A 11 -6.80 -2.28 -1.29
N THR A 12 -6.68 -3.61 -1.20
CA THR A 12 -7.77 -4.48 -0.73
C THR A 12 -8.12 -4.19 0.72
N VAL A 13 -7.12 -4.02 1.60
CA VAL A 13 -7.34 -3.68 3.02
C VAL A 13 -7.98 -2.31 3.17
N ILE A 14 -7.46 -1.30 2.45
CA ILE A 14 -7.96 0.07 2.48
C ILE A 14 -9.41 0.11 1.97
N GLY A 15 -9.66 -0.46 0.79
CA GLY A 15 -10.96 -0.42 0.13
C GLY A 15 -12.06 -1.24 0.79
N ASN A 16 -11.71 -2.23 1.63
CA ASN A 16 -12.70 -3.10 2.26
C ASN A 16 -13.76 -2.31 3.05
N ARG A 17 -15.03 -2.45 2.67
CA ARG A 17 -16.19 -1.73 3.24
C ARG A 17 -16.10 -0.20 3.18
N LEU A 18 -15.32 0.37 2.25
CA LEU A 18 -15.34 1.80 1.97
C LEU A 18 -15.91 2.07 0.58
N ARG A 19 -16.52 3.25 0.43
CA ARG A 19 -16.81 3.80 -0.90
C ARG A 19 -15.50 3.98 -1.66
N MET A 20 -15.50 3.60 -2.93
CA MET A 20 -14.32 3.59 -3.81
C MET A 20 -13.62 4.96 -3.87
N THR A 21 -14.40 6.04 -3.91
CA THR A 21 -13.88 7.43 -3.90
C THR A 21 -13.11 7.77 -2.62
N ARG A 22 -13.63 7.36 -1.45
CA ARG A 22 -12.96 7.56 -0.17
C ARG A 22 -11.69 6.71 -0.06
N ALA A 23 -11.75 5.46 -0.50
CA ALA A 23 -10.58 4.58 -0.52
C ALA A 23 -9.47 5.14 -1.43
N ALA A 24 -9.84 5.65 -2.60
CA ALA A 24 -8.90 6.30 -3.53
C ALA A 24 -8.25 7.54 -2.91
N ALA A 25 -9.03 8.41 -2.24
CA ALA A 25 -8.51 9.58 -1.55
C ALA A 25 -7.52 9.22 -0.43
N VAL A 26 -7.81 8.18 0.36
CA VAL A 26 -6.88 7.69 1.39
C VAL A 26 -5.58 7.17 0.76
N LYS A 27 -5.67 6.37 -0.31
CA LYS A 27 -4.47 5.86 -0.99
C LYS A 27 -3.61 6.98 -1.57
N ASP A 28 -4.25 7.97 -2.19
CA ASP A 28 -3.59 9.12 -2.80
C ASP A 28 -2.90 10.00 -1.74
N GLU A 29 -3.54 10.22 -0.59
CA GLU A 29 -2.94 10.95 0.52
C GLU A 29 -1.73 10.20 1.11
N LEU A 30 -1.82 8.88 1.27
CA LEU A 30 -0.69 8.09 1.73
C LEU A 30 0.49 8.17 0.74
N ALA A 31 0.22 8.09 -0.56
CA ALA A 31 1.25 8.22 -1.58
C ALA A 31 1.89 9.63 -1.55
N ARG A 32 1.08 10.70 -1.53
CA ARG A 32 1.60 12.08 -1.51
C ARG A 32 2.44 12.38 -0.27
N THR A 33 2.04 11.88 0.89
CA THR A 33 2.66 12.24 2.17
C THR A 33 3.83 11.34 2.56
N TYR A 34 3.77 10.04 2.22
CA TYR A 34 4.76 9.05 2.68
C TYR A 34 5.39 8.25 1.54
N GLY A 35 4.99 8.51 0.29
CA GLY A 35 5.52 7.87 -0.89
C GLY A 35 6.76 8.57 -1.43
N GLU A 36 7.60 7.81 -2.13
CA GLU A 36 8.70 8.37 -2.89
C GLU A 36 8.18 9.16 -4.11
N THR A 37 8.79 10.31 -4.39
CA THR A 37 8.48 11.11 -5.57
C THR A 37 9.32 10.64 -6.75
N LEU A 38 8.66 10.20 -7.82
CA LEU A 38 9.26 9.67 -9.03
C LEU A 38 8.93 10.55 -10.22
N THR A 39 9.91 10.79 -11.10
CA THR A 39 9.65 11.44 -12.38
C THR A 39 9.34 10.38 -13.44
N VAL A 40 8.09 10.35 -13.92
CA VAL A 40 7.63 9.41 -14.96
C VAL A 40 7.17 10.22 -16.17
N ALA A 41 7.84 10.03 -17.32
CA ALA A 41 7.57 10.76 -18.56
C ALA A 41 7.53 12.29 -18.36
N GLY A 42 8.51 12.82 -17.62
CA GLY A 42 8.64 14.26 -17.32
C GLY A 42 7.61 14.80 -16.34
N ARG A 43 6.87 13.94 -15.62
CA ARG A 43 5.89 14.36 -14.61
C ARG A 43 6.20 13.72 -13.27
N GLU A 44 6.12 14.51 -12.21
CA GLU A 44 6.22 14.00 -10.84
C GLU A 44 4.99 13.14 -10.50
N ARG A 45 5.25 12.00 -9.85
CA ARG A 45 4.28 11.03 -9.38
C ARG A 45 4.73 10.53 -8.02
N HIS A 46 3.78 10.29 -7.14
CA HIS A 46 4.07 9.70 -5.85
C HIS A 46 3.78 8.20 -5.90
N ALA A 47 4.78 7.40 -5.57
CA ALA A 47 4.59 5.96 -5.37
C ALA A 47 3.78 5.72 -4.10
N PHE A 48 3.12 4.55 -4.00
CA PHE A 48 2.57 4.14 -2.72
C PHE A 48 3.71 3.88 -1.72
N PRO A 49 3.53 4.12 -0.39
CA PRO A 49 4.61 3.99 0.58
C PRO A 49 5.26 2.61 0.56
N LEU A 50 6.60 2.60 0.66
CA LEU A 50 7.38 1.38 0.78
C LEU A 50 6.94 0.59 2.03
N PRO A 51 7.08 -0.74 2.04
CA PRO A 51 6.71 -1.55 3.20
C PRO A 51 7.35 -1.08 4.52
N ALA A 52 8.65 -0.75 4.51
CA ALA A 52 9.33 -0.25 5.70
C ALA A 52 8.70 1.05 6.25
N VAL A 53 8.28 1.96 5.36
CA VAL A 53 7.60 3.19 5.75
C VAL A 53 6.21 2.88 6.32
N LEU A 54 5.42 2.06 5.61
CA LEU A 54 4.06 1.74 6.05
C LEU A 54 4.03 1.01 7.39
N ARG A 55 5.00 0.12 7.67
CA ARG A 55 5.16 -0.56 8.96
C ARG A 55 5.33 0.41 10.13
N ASP A 56 6.04 1.52 9.90
CA ASP A 56 6.43 2.45 10.95
C ASP A 56 5.38 3.58 11.16
N LEU A 57 4.31 3.63 10.35
CA LEU A 57 3.21 4.59 10.51
C LEU A 57 2.20 4.11 11.56
N ASP A 58 2.09 4.81 12.69
CA ASP A 58 1.08 4.53 13.72
C ASP A 58 0.41 5.81 14.27
N PRO A 59 -0.91 5.98 14.10
CA PRO A 59 -1.78 5.19 13.23
C PRO A 59 -1.53 5.48 11.74
N VAL A 60 -1.86 4.54 10.86
CA VAL A 60 -1.95 4.83 9.42
C VAL A 60 -3.11 5.83 9.18
N PRO A 61 -2.85 7.02 8.61
CA PRO A 61 -3.90 8.03 8.45
C PRO A 61 -5.06 7.57 7.57
N GLY A 62 -6.28 7.94 7.95
CA GLY A 62 -7.48 7.71 7.13
C GLY A 62 -8.02 6.28 7.14
N VAL A 63 -7.43 5.37 7.94
CA VAL A 63 -7.94 3.99 8.14
C VAL A 63 -8.19 3.71 9.64
N SER A 64 -8.97 2.66 9.92
CA SER A 64 -9.26 2.22 11.30
C SER A 64 -8.09 1.44 11.90
N ALA A 65 -7.97 1.36 13.24
CA ALA A 65 -6.93 0.58 13.93
C ALA A 65 -6.80 -0.87 13.43
N VAL A 66 -7.92 -1.59 13.27
CA VAL A 66 -7.92 -2.97 12.70
C VAL A 66 -7.33 -3.04 11.29
N LYS A 67 -7.47 -1.97 10.50
CA LYS A 67 -6.86 -1.88 9.17
C LYS A 67 -5.39 -1.49 9.26
N THR A 68 -5.00 -0.64 10.20
CA THR A 68 -3.60 -0.33 10.53
C THR A 68 -2.84 -1.62 10.84
N GLU A 69 -3.32 -2.44 11.78
CA GLU A 69 -2.70 -3.72 12.14
C GLU A 69 -2.53 -4.65 10.92
N ARG A 70 -3.55 -4.71 10.05
CA ARG A 70 -3.49 -5.51 8.81
C ARG A 70 -2.48 -4.96 7.80
N LEU A 71 -2.37 -3.65 7.70
CA LEU A 71 -1.40 -2.99 6.82
C LEU A 71 0.03 -3.18 7.34
N HIS A 72 0.25 -3.18 8.66
CA HIS A 72 1.52 -3.51 9.28
C HIS A 72 1.92 -4.97 9.00
N ALA A 73 1.02 -5.92 9.26
CA ALA A 73 1.28 -7.33 8.96
C ALA A 73 1.55 -7.58 7.47
N LEU A 74 0.90 -6.82 6.59
CA LEU A 74 1.16 -6.86 5.15
C LEU A 74 2.54 -6.29 4.80
N ALA A 75 2.93 -5.18 5.42
CA ALA A 75 4.22 -4.57 5.24
C ALA A 75 5.35 -5.50 5.68
N GLU A 76 5.21 -6.15 6.85
CA GLU A 76 6.12 -7.20 7.31
C GLU A 76 6.21 -8.34 6.30
N ALA A 77 5.08 -8.82 5.78
CA ALA A 77 5.06 -9.86 4.75
C ALA A 77 5.80 -9.47 3.47
N ALA A 78 5.68 -8.21 3.06
CA ALA A 78 6.43 -7.71 1.91
C ALA A 78 7.93 -7.67 2.19
N LEU A 79 8.34 -7.20 3.37
CA LEU A 79 9.75 -7.15 3.79
C LEU A 79 10.37 -8.54 3.90
N ASP A 80 9.59 -9.53 4.32
CA ASP A 80 9.99 -10.94 4.37
C ASP A 80 10.07 -11.60 2.98
N GLY A 81 9.74 -10.88 1.90
CA GLY A 81 9.71 -11.43 0.54
C GLY A 81 8.51 -12.34 0.25
N ARG A 82 7.52 -12.41 1.14
CA ARG A 82 6.31 -13.26 0.99
C ARG A 82 5.32 -12.73 -0.05
N LEU A 83 5.51 -11.50 -0.52
CA LEU A 83 4.68 -10.86 -1.54
C LEU A 83 5.43 -10.65 -2.87
N ASP A 84 6.35 -11.55 -3.20
CA ASP A 84 6.97 -11.58 -4.52
C ASP A 84 5.98 -12.08 -5.59
N ALA A 85 5.92 -11.36 -6.72
CA ALA A 85 4.95 -11.65 -7.76
C ALA A 85 5.17 -13.00 -8.45
N ALA A 86 6.44 -13.39 -8.67
CA ALA A 86 6.78 -14.64 -9.33
C ALA A 86 6.51 -15.83 -8.40
N ALA A 87 6.93 -15.72 -7.13
CA ALA A 87 6.68 -16.72 -6.10
C ALA A 87 5.17 -16.93 -5.88
N LEU A 88 4.39 -15.85 -5.73
CA LEU A 88 2.94 -15.95 -5.57
C LEU A 88 2.24 -16.59 -6.77
N ARG A 89 2.70 -16.30 -8.00
CA ARG A 89 2.15 -16.89 -9.23
C ARG A 89 2.46 -18.38 -9.38
N ALA A 90 3.55 -18.84 -8.75
CA ALA A 90 3.94 -20.25 -8.76
C ALA A 90 3.19 -21.09 -7.72
N LEU A 91 2.39 -20.48 -6.83
CA LEU A 91 1.53 -21.20 -5.90
C LEU A 91 0.33 -21.83 -6.64
N PRO A 92 -0.15 -23.00 -6.18
CA PRO A 92 -1.24 -23.76 -6.82
C PRO A 92 -2.62 -23.10 -6.73
#